data_AF-A0A6G1ING0-F1
#
_entry.id   AF-A0A6G1ING0-F1
#
_cell.length_a   1.000
_cell.length_b   1.000
_cell.length_c   1.000
_cell.angle_alpha   90.00
_cell.angle_beta   90.00
_cell.angle_gamma   90.00
#
_symmetry.space_group_name_H-M   'P 1'
#
loop_
_entity.id
_entity.type
_entity.pdbx_description
1 polymer ?
#
loop_
_entity_poly.entity_id
_entity_poly.type
_entity_poly.pdbx_seq_one_letter_code
_entity_poly.pdbx_strand_id
1 'polypeptide(L)'
;MSVPSDQKGEVDEPIAVVGMGFCLSGRIASLAELWKLLSDSRSGRGPVSESHFKMKGFHHPDPEQPGPINNNSGYFIDRNLEDFDNGFFRINNIEA
;
A
#
# COMPACT_ATOMS: atom_id res chain seq x y z
N MET A 1 11.74 -0.64 -58.61
CA MET A 1 12.27 -0.68 -57.23
C MET A 1 11.09 -0.37 -56.33
N SER A 2 10.41 -1.41 -55.82
CA SER A 2 9.22 -1.23 -54.99
C SER A 2 9.64 -0.71 -53.63
N VAL A 3 9.14 0.45 -53.25
CA VAL A 3 9.26 0.96 -51.89
C VAL A 3 8.52 0.01 -50.93
N PRO A 4 9.12 -0.39 -49.80
CA PRO A 4 8.38 -1.13 -48.80
C PRO A 4 7.28 -0.23 -48.25
N SER A 5 6.06 -0.74 -48.24
CA SER A 5 4.91 -0.13 -47.59
C SER A 5 5.21 0.11 -46.11
N ASP A 6 5.01 1.36 -45.68
CA ASP A 6 5.05 1.81 -44.30
C ASP A 6 4.11 0.94 -43.45
N GLN A 7 4.67 -0.05 -42.73
CA GLN A 7 3.93 -0.77 -41.70
C GLN A 7 3.78 0.20 -40.53
N LYS A 8 2.69 0.96 -40.57
CA LYS A 8 2.19 1.69 -39.43
C LYS A 8 1.94 0.65 -38.33
N GLY A 9 2.84 0.57 -37.35
CA GLY A 9 2.66 -0.27 -36.18
C GLY A 9 1.26 -0.01 -35.63
N GLU A 10 0.44 -1.05 -35.58
CA GLU A 10 -0.89 -0.99 -35.02
C GLU A 10 -0.75 -0.47 -33.58
N VAL A 11 -1.37 0.68 -33.29
CA VAL A 11 -1.36 1.19 -31.91
C VAL A 11 -2.36 0.32 -31.16
N ASP A 12 -1.86 -0.47 -30.22
CA ASP A 12 -2.68 -1.33 -29.38
C ASP A 12 -3.84 -0.54 -28.76
N GLU A 13 -5.00 -1.18 -28.65
CA GLU A 13 -6.19 -0.58 -28.03
C GLU A 13 -5.88 -0.17 -26.58
N PRO A 14 -6.17 1.09 -26.18
CA PRO A 14 -5.86 1.56 -24.84
C PRO A 14 -6.75 0.89 -23.78
N ILE A 15 -6.13 0.46 -22.68
CA ILE A 15 -6.83 -0.16 -21.56
C ILE A 15 -7.34 0.90 -20.58
N ALA A 16 -8.64 0.90 -20.32
CA ALA A 16 -9.27 1.80 -19.36
C ALA A 16 -9.22 1.27 -17.92
N VAL A 17 -8.86 2.13 -16.97
CA VAL A 17 -9.01 1.86 -15.53
C VAL A 17 -10.42 2.25 -15.10
N VAL A 18 -11.27 1.25 -14.86
CA VAL A 18 -12.70 1.45 -14.54
C VAL A 18 -13.00 1.44 -13.03
N GLY A 19 -12.02 1.09 -12.20
CA GLY A 19 -12.17 1.02 -10.75
C GLY A 19 -10.84 0.88 -10.04
N MET A 20 -10.82 1.25 -8.76
CA MET A 20 -9.66 1.18 -7.88
C MET A 20 -10.11 0.78 -6.47
N GLY A 21 -9.30 -0.02 -5.80
CA GLY A 21 -9.45 -0.34 -4.37
C GLY A 21 -8.09 -0.31 -3.70
N PHE A 22 -8.03 0.18 -2.47
CA PHE A 22 -6.78 0.29 -1.72
C PHE A 22 -7.03 0.32 -0.21
N CYS A 23 -5.97 -0.02 0.54
CA CYS A 23 -5.89 0.16 1.98
C CYS A 23 -4.52 0.78 2.27
N LEU A 24 -4.49 2.04 2.70
CA LEU A 24 -3.28 2.86 2.77
C LEU A 24 -3.11 3.48 4.15
N SER A 25 -1.88 3.84 4.48
CA SER A 25 -1.55 4.62 5.66
C SER A 25 -2.04 6.06 5.57
N GLY A 26 -2.21 6.73 6.71
CA GLY A 26 -2.58 8.14 6.76
C GLY A 26 -4.09 8.35 6.75
N ARG A 27 -4.84 7.35 7.23
CA ARG A 27 -6.30 7.33 7.36
C ARG A 27 -7.02 7.58 6.04
N ILE A 28 -6.46 7.09 4.94
CA ILE A 28 -7.07 7.18 3.62
C ILE A 28 -8.05 6.01 3.46
N ALA A 29 -9.34 6.33 3.36
CA ALA A 29 -10.42 5.38 3.10
C ALA A 29 -11.15 5.65 1.78
N SER A 30 -10.76 6.69 1.03
CA SER A 30 -11.42 7.08 -0.21
C SER A 30 -10.46 7.71 -1.24
N LEU A 31 -10.88 7.71 -2.51
CA LEU A 31 -10.13 8.33 -3.63
C LEU A 31 -9.91 9.83 -3.40
N ALA A 32 -10.91 10.51 -2.84
CA ALA A 32 -10.81 11.93 -2.51
C ALA A 32 -9.74 12.21 -1.43
N GLU A 33 -9.65 11.36 -0.42
CA GLU A 33 -8.63 11.48 0.62
C GLU A 33 -7.24 11.15 0.10
N LEU A 34 -7.11 10.15 -0.78
CA LEU A 34 -5.85 9.83 -1.45
C LEU A 34 -5.38 11.04 -2.25
N TRP A 35 -6.27 11.61 -3.07
CA TRP A 35 -5.97 12.78 -3.86
C TRP A 35 -5.56 13.97 -3.00
N LYS A 36 -6.29 14.22 -1.90
CA LYS A 36 -5.97 15.28 -0.96
C LYS A 36 -4.60 15.10 -0.31
N LEU A 37 -4.24 13.89 0.11
CA LEU A 37 -2.93 13.61 0.68
C LEU A 37 -1.81 13.92 -0.33
N LEU A 38 -1.98 13.51 -1.58
CA LEU A 38 -1.02 13.74 -2.65
C LEU A 38 -0.92 15.23 -3.01
N SER A 39 -2.05 15.92 -3.21
CA SER A 39 -2.08 17.34 -3.55
C SER A 39 -1.49 18.21 -2.44
N ASP A 40 -1.75 17.83 -1.18
CA ASP A 40 -1.26 18.55 -0.01
C ASP A 40 0.19 18.14 0.35
N SER A 41 0.83 17.25 -0.43
CA SER A 41 2.19 16.72 -0.20
C SER A 41 2.40 16.18 1.22
N ARG A 42 1.36 15.58 1.79
CA ARG A 42 1.38 15.03 3.15
C ARG A 42 1.95 13.60 3.15
N SER A 43 2.52 13.21 4.28
CA SER A 43 3.02 11.85 4.49
C SER A 43 2.07 11.07 5.40
N GLY A 44 1.81 9.81 5.03
CA GLY A 44 1.18 8.82 5.91
C GLY A 44 2.18 8.10 6.84
N ARG A 45 3.44 8.56 6.92
CA ARG A 45 4.48 7.91 7.72
C ARG A 45 4.21 8.17 9.21
N GLY A 46 4.19 7.11 10.00
CA GLY A 46 4.02 7.16 11.44
C GLY A 46 5.03 6.26 12.17
N PRO A 47 5.08 6.36 13.51
CA PRO A 47 5.84 5.41 14.32
C PRO A 47 5.27 3.99 14.16
N VAL A 48 6.11 2.98 14.35
CA VAL A 48 5.63 1.60 14.52
C VAL A 48 4.72 1.54 15.75
N SER A 49 3.49 1.06 15.59
CA SER A 49 2.58 0.89 16.72
C SER A 49 3.00 -0.28 17.61
N GLU A 50 2.94 -0.08 18.91
CA GLU A 50 3.17 -1.12 19.93
C GLU A 50 2.16 -2.27 19.84
N SER A 51 1.01 -2.07 19.16
CA SER A 51 0.04 -3.14 18.87
C SER A 51 0.50 -4.10 17.78
N HIS A 52 1.43 -3.69 16.91
CA HIS A 52 1.97 -4.58 15.88
C HIS A 52 3.08 -5.45 16.47
N PHE A 53 4.08 -4.82 17.09
CA PHE A 53 5.15 -5.49 17.82
C PHE A 53 5.91 -4.51 18.72
N LYS A 54 6.66 -5.06 19.68
CA LYS A 54 7.49 -4.31 20.63
C LYS A 54 8.75 -3.75 19.96
N MET A 55 8.64 -2.60 19.30
CA MET A 55 9.75 -1.96 18.57
C MET A 55 11.02 -1.79 19.43
N LYS A 56 10.88 -1.48 20.73
CA LYS A 56 12.01 -1.32 21.65
C LYS A 56 12.90 -2.57 21.75
N GLY A 57 12.35 -3.77 21.57
CA GLY A 57 13.13 -5.02 21.60
C GLY A 57 13.87 -5.33 20.31
N PHE A 58 13.49 -4.67 19.21
CA PHE A 58 14.05 -4.90 17.88
C PHE A 58 14.84 -3.72 17.35
N HIS A 59 14.84 -2.56 18.02
CA HIS A 59 15.48 -1.35 17.49
C HIS A 59 16.95 -1.23 17.90
N HIS A 60 17.84 -0.98 16.93
CA HIS A 60 19.19 -0.51 17.19
C HIS A 60 19.62 0.56 16.18
N PRO A 61 20.22 1.69 16.61
CA PRO A 61 20.54 2.80 15.71
C PRO A 61 21.66 2.49 14.71
N ASP A 62 22.53 1.53 15.01
CA ASP A 62 23.62 1.11 14.11
C ASP A 62 23.08 0.25 12.95
N PRO A 63 23.18 0.70 11.69
CA PRO A 63 22.74 -0.07 10.52
C PRO A 63 23.58 -1.33 10.27
N GLU A 64 24.82 -1.39 10.77
CA GLU A 64 25.73 -2.52 10.55
C GLU A 64 25.52 -3.66 11.56
N GLN A 65 24.71 -3.43 12.61
CA GLN A 65 24.45 -4.47 13.59
C GLN A 65 23.48 -5.53 13.03
N PRO A 66 23.87 -6.82 12.98
CA PRO A 66 23.01 -7.87 12.46
C PRO A 66 21.87 -8.20 13.42
N GLY A 67 20.64 -8.22 12.91
CA GLY A 67 19.42 -8.66 13.62
C GLY A 67 18.43 -7.53 13.92
N PRO A 68 18.85 -6.42 14.56
CA PRO A 68 17.96 -5.29 14.83
C PRO A 68 17.52 -4.50 13.61
N ILE A 69 16.42 -3.80 13.77
CA ILE A 69 15.83 -2.85 12.82
C ILE A 69 16.30 -1.44 13.20
N ASN A 70 16.96 -0.74 12.28
CA ASN A 70 17.42 0.63 12.50
C ASN A 70 16.35 1.71 12.31
N ASN A 71 15.20 1.35 11.74
CA ASN A 71 14.11 2.28 11.44
C ASN A 71 12.90 2.02 12.35
N ASN A 72 12.44 3.06 13.05
CA ASN A 72 11.32 2.98 14.00
C ASN A 72 10.00 3.58 13.45
N SER A 73 9.94 3.87 12.15
CA SER A 73 8.77 4.47 11.49
C SER A 73 8.50 3.86 10.13
N GLY A 74 7.27 3.94 9.66
CA GLY A 74 6.82 3.31 8.42
C GLY A 74 5.44 3.81 8.02
N TYR A 75 4.89 3.22 6.97
CA TYR A 75 3.54 3.51 6.47
C TYR A 75 2.64 2.35 6.87
N PHE A 76 1.88 2.53 7.95
CA PHE A 76 1.02 1.49 8.52
C PHE A 76 -0.45 1.82 8.29
N ILE A 77 -1.26 0.79 8.07
CA ILE A 77 -2.72 0.93 7.99
C ILE A 77 -3.24 1.32 9.37
N ASP A 78 -4.05 2.38 9.43
CA ASP A 78 -4.58 2.91 10.69
C ASP A 78 -5.78 2.10 11.23
N ARG A 79 -6.39 1.23 10.40
CA ARG A 79 -7.48 0.34 10.82
C ARG A 79 -6.92 -0.86 11.57
N ASN A 80 -7.70 -1.40 12.50
CA ASN A 80 -7.42 -2.71 13.09
C ASN A 80 -7.36 -3.79 11.99
N LEU A 81 -6.21 -4.44 11.87
CA LEU A 81 -5.99 -5.48 10.85
C LEU A 81 -6.76 -6.76 11.14
N GLU A 82 -7.26 -6.92 12.37
CA GLU A 82 -8.10 -8.04 12.78
C GLU A 82 -9.58 -7.83 12.40
N ASP A 83 -9.97 -6.63 11.95
CA ASP A 83 -11.34 -6.34 11.53
C ASP A 83 -11.60 -6.92 10.12
N PHE A 84 -12.18 -8.11 10.08
CA PHE A 84 -12.56 -8.79 8.84
C PHE A 84 -14.05 -9.21 8.86
N ASP A 85 -14.80 -8.81 7.83
CA ASP A 85 -16.22 -9.19 7.67
C ASP A 85 -16.33 -10.57 7.02
N ASN A 86 -16.11 -11.61 7.82
CA ASN A 86 -16.17 -12.99 7.36
C ASN A 86 -17.58 -13.41 6.90
N GLY A 87 -18.64 -12.81 7.47
CA GLY A 87 -20.03 -13.07 7.07
C GLY A 87 -20.31 -12.67 5.62
N PHE A 88 -19.80 -11.51 5.18
CA PHE A 88 -19.91 -11.06 3.79
C PHE A 88 -19.27 -12.05 2.81
N PHE A 89 -18.08 -12.58 3.16
CA PHE A 89 -17.35 -13.55 2.34
C PHE A 89 -17.78 -15.00 2.54
N ARG A 90 -18.72 -15.27 3.45
CA ARG A 90 -19.17 -16.63 3.83
C ARG A 90 -18.04 -17.51 4.37
N ILE A 91 -17.09 -16.90 5.08
CA ILE A 91 -15.97 -17.58 5.74
C ILE A 91 -16.37 -17.84 7.21
N ASN A 92 -16.03 -19.01 7.73
CA ASN A 92 -16.33 -19.37 9.13
C ASN A 92 -15.28 -18.78 10.09
N ASN A 93 -15.60 -18.70 11.39
CA ASN A 93 -14.73 -18.05 12.38
C ASN A 93 -13.38 -18.75 12.66
N ILE A 94 -13.20 -20.01 12.27
CA ILE A 94 -11.93 -20.72 12.45
C ILE A 94 -10.99 -20.45 11.27
N GLU A 95 -11.57 -20.22 10.08
CA GLU A 95 -10.83 -19.90 8.86
C GLU A 95 -10.48 -18.41 8.74
N ALA A 96 -11.33 -17.54 9.28
CA ALA A 96 -11.08 -16.10 9.42
C ALA A 96 -10.00 -15.82 10.46
#